data_AF-A0A3C0ZCL9-F1
#
_entry.id   AF-A0A3C0ZCL9-F1
#
_cell.length_a   1.000
_cell.length_b   1.000
_cell.length_c   1.000
_cell.angle_alpha   90.00
_cell.angle_beta   90.00
_cell.angle_gamma   90.00
#
_symmetry.space_group_name_H-M   'P 1'
#
loop_
_entity.id
_entity.type
_entity.pdbx_description
1 polymer ?
#
loop_
_entity_poly.entity_id
_entity_poly.type
_entity_poly.pdbx_seq_one_letter_code
_entity_poly.pdbx_strand_id
1 'polypeptide(L)'
;DIGSLLIRGSYWAAMVIFALWLLGISLYRFKNKLSKLVLLLLVGLGVSVGFYISFVVSTSFKVNLSGNLGIVTIILISGIALYLFYKEKDKKLWAPFLPFIVTCGILGILTRIDIFSELLSSKEGKIGVGVILGILLLLQYVFIYLTSKQLNK
;
A
#
# COMPACT_ATOMS: atom_id res chain seq x y z
N ASP A 1 7.30 -14.48 6.55
CA ASP A 1 8.71 -14.38 6.98
C ASP A 1 9.04 -12.90 7.20
N ILE A 2 9.47 -12.46 8.39
CA ILE A 2 9.67 -11.01 8.64
C ILE A 2 10.75 -10.45 7.74
N GLY A 3 11.86 -11.17 7.55
CA GLY A 3 12.96 -10.68 6.70
C GLY A 3 12.49 -10.40 5.27
N SER A 4 11.74 -11.32 4.67
CA SER A 4 11.23 -11.13 3.31
C SER A 4 10.14 -10.06 3.26
N LEU A 5 9.32 -9.92 4.30
CA LEU A 5 8.28 -8.89 4.39
C LEU A 5 8.90 -7.49 4.51
N LEU A 6 9.95 -7.33 5.32
CA LEU A 6 10.69 -6.08 5.44
C LEU A 6 11.37 -5.69 4.14
N ILE A 7 12.04 -6.64 3.45
CA ILE A 7 12.72 -6.37 2.17
C ILE A 7 11.71 -6.02 1.07
N ARG A 8 10.60 -6.75 0.98
CA ARG A 8 9.55 -6.45 0.00
C ARG A 8 8.88 -5.11 0.31
N GLY A 9 8.54 -4.88 1.58
CA GLY A 9 7.90 -3.64 2.03
C GLY A 9 8.79 -2.41 1.82
N SER A 10 10.07 -2.50 2.18
CA SER A 10 11.02 -1.40 1.98
C SER A 10 11.26 -1.10 0.50
N TYR A 11 11.36 -2.14 -0.34
CA TYR A 11 11.44 -1.99 -1.80
C TYR A 11 10.22 -1.25 -2.35
N TRP A 12 9.00 -1.69 -2.00
CA TRP A 12 7.77 -1.04 -2.48
C TRP A 12 7.65 0.39 -1.98
N ALA A 13 8.02 0.67 -0.72
CA ALA A 13 8.03 2.03 -0.19
C ALA A 13 9.01 2.94 -0.95
N ALA A 14 10.24 2.48 -1.19
CA ALA A 14 11.23 3.20 -1.99
C ALA A 14 10.73 3.43 -3.42
N MET A 15 10.07 2.43 -4.02
CA MET A 15 9.53 2.53 -5.36
C MET A 15 8.38 3.54 -5.46
N VAL A 16 7.51 3.62 -4.45
CA VAL A 16 6.46 4.65 -4.38
C VAL A 16 7.06 6.05 -4.32
N ILE A 17 8.07 6.26 -3.46
CA ILE A 17 8.78 7.55 -3.36
C ILE A 17 9.41 7.91 -4.71
N PHE A 18 10.09 6.95 -5.34
CA PHE A 18 10.71 7.13 -6.65
C PHE A 18 9.70 7.46 -7.75
N ALA A 19 8.56 6.76 -7.78
CA ALA A 19 7.49 7.01 -8.75
C ALA A 19 6.87 8.41 -8.55
N LEU A 20 6.62 8.83 -7.31
CA LEU A 20 6.11 10.17 -7.00
C LEU A 20 7.12 11.26 -7.40
N TRP A 21 8.40 11.04 -7.13
CA TRP A 21 9.47 11.96 -7.54
C TRP A 21 9.55 12.08 -9.06
N LEU A 22 9.48 10.97 -9.79
CA LEU A 22 9.42 10.94 -11.25
C LEU A 22 8.19 11.66 -11.80
N LEU A 23 7.01 11.46 -11.18
CA LEU A 23 5.78 12.15 -11.57
C LEU A 23 5.89 13.66 -11.36
N GLY A 24 6.50 14.10 -10.26
CA GLY A 24 6.80 15.52 -10.03
C GLY A 24 7.68 16.10 -11.14
N ILE A 25 8.80 15.44 -11.47
CA ILE A 25 9.71 15.92 -12.53
C ILE A 25 9.04 15.89 -13.91
N SER A 26 8.26 14.84 -14.19
CA SER A 26 7.49 14.66 -15.43
C SER A 26 6.57 15.85 -15.70
N LEU A 27 5.83 16.30 -14.67
CA LEU A 27 4.87 17.39 -14.78
C LEU A 27 5.54 18.74 -15.03
N TYR A 28 6.68 19.01 -14.39
CA TYR A 28 7.32 20.32 -14.45
C TYR A 28 8.35 20.48 -15.58
N ARG A 29 9.07 19.41 -15.95
CA ARG A 29 10.26 19.52 -16.82
C ARG A 29 10.07 18.96 -18.23
N PHE A 30 9.15 18.02 -18.42
CA PHE A 30 9.05 17.24 -19.65
C PHE A 30 7.69 17.40 -20.35
N LYS A 31 7.62 18.36 -21.29
CA LYS A 31 6.43 18.58 -22.13
C LYS A 31 6.28 17.56 -23.27
N ASN A 32 7.38 16.93 -23.70
CA ASN A 32 7.40 16.03 -24.86
C ASN A 32 6.77 14.65 -24.55
N LYS A 33 6.02 14.12 -25.53
CA LYS A 33 5.36 12.80 -25.43
C LYS A 33 6.36 11.65 -25.21
N LEU A 34 7.52 11.70 -25.88
CA LEU A 34 8.55 10.64 -25.78
C LEU A 34 9.16 10.55 -24.37
N SER A 35 9.48 11.68 -23.74
CA SER A 35 10.00 11.69 -22.36
C SER A 35 8.99 11.11 -21.37
N LYS A 36 7.69 11.37 -21.55
CA LYS A 36 6.64 10.76 -20.72
C LYS A 36 6.56 9.25 -20.91
N LEU A 37 6.73 8.77 -22.13
CA LEU A 37 6.72 7.34 -22.45
C LEU A 37 7.93 6.62 -21.85
N VAL A 38 9.12 7.21 -21.92
CA VAL A 38 10.34 6.68 -21.28
C VAL A 38 10.20 6.63 -19.77
N LEU A 39 9.63 7.68 -19.15
CA LEU A 39 9.35 7.70 -17.71
C LEU A 39 8.37 6.59 -17.30
N LEU A 40 7.32 6.35 -18.10
CA LEU A 40 6.36 5.28 -17.85
C LEU A 40 7.01 3.89 -17.97
N LEU A 41 7.88 3.69 -18.96
CA LEU A 41 8.67 2.46 -19.10
C LEU A 41 9.60 2.23 -17.91
N LEU A 42 10.23 3.29 -17.38
CA LEU A 42 11.11 3.19 -16.22
C LEU A 42 10.34 2.76 -14.96
N VAL A 43 9.14 3.31 -14.76
CA VAL A 43 8.24 2.88 -13.67
C VAL A 43 7.80 1.43 -13.89
N GLY A 44 7.43 1.05 -15.12
CA GLY A 44 7.08 -0.33 -15.47
C GLY A 44 8.18 -1.34 -15.18
N LEU A 45 9.44 -0.99 -15.50
CA LEU A 45 10.61 -1.78 -15.16
C LEU A 45 10.76 -1.93 -13.63
N GLY A 46 10.66 -0.84 -12.87
CA GLY A 46 10.71 -0.90 -11.40
C GLY A 46 9.60 -1.78 -10.79
N VAL A 47 8.40 -1.76 -11.35
CA VAL A 47 7.30 -2.66 -10.95
C VAL A 47 7.64 -4.11 -11.26
N SER A 48 8.16 -4.41 -12.45
CA SER A 48 8.54 -5.77 -12.84
C SER A 48 9.65 -6.35 -11.95
N VAL A 49 10.64 -5.54 -11.59
CA VAL A 49 11.70 -5.91 -10.64
C VAL A 49 11.12 -6.15 -9.25
N GLY A 50 10.14 -5.35 -8.82
CA GLY A 50 9.44 -5.55 -7.55
C GLY A 50 8.69 -6.88 -7.48
N PHE A 51 8.02 -7.27 -8.56
CA PHE A 51 7.42 -8.60 -8.65
C PHE A 51 8.47 -9.70 -8.61
N TYR A 52 9.57 -9.56 -9.35
CA TYR A 52 10.66 -10.54 -9.35
C TYR A 52 11.27 -10.74 -7.95
N ILE A 53 11.59 -9.65 -7.24
CA ILE A 53 12.06 -9.67 -5.85
C ILE A 53 11.04 -10.36 -4.94
N SER A 54 9.76 -10.11 -5.15
CA SER A 54 8.68 -10.71 -4.36
C SER A 54 8.54 -12.23 -4.56
N PHE A 55 8.94 -12.77 -5.72
CA PHE A 55 8.96 -14.20 -5.97
C PHE A 55 10.25 -14.88 -5.52
N VAL A 56 11.40 -14.21 -5.67
CA VAL A 56 12.72 -14.84 -5.49
C VAL A 56 13.27 -14.70 -4.07
N VAL A 57 12.96 -13.62 -3.35
CA VAL A 57 13.55 -13.38 -2.03
C VAL A 57 12.89 -14.26 -0.96
N SER A 58 13.61 -15.31 -0.57
CA SER A 58 13.41 -16.09 0.65
C SER A 58 14.55 -15.82 1.63
N THR A 59 14.25 -15.26 2.80
CA THR A 59 15.25 -14.99 3.86
C THR A 59 15.24 -16.07 4.93
N SER A 60 16.40 -16.41 5.48
CA SER A 60 16.52 -17.34 6.62
C SER A 60 16.03 -16.77 7.96
N PHE A 61 15.80 -15.46 8.05
CA PHE A 61 15.37 -14.75 9.27
C PHE A 61 13.86 -14.90 9.53
N LYS A 62 13.47 -16.11 9.97
CA LYS A 62 12.11 -16.52 10.32
C LYS A 62 11.71 -16.09 11.73
N VAL A 63 11.38 -14.81 11.89
CA VAL A 63 10.63 -14.39 13.08
C VAL A 63 9.15 -14.66 12.80
N ASN A 64 8.60 -15.64 13.50
CA ASN A 64 7.21 -16.07 13.32
C ASN A 64 6.29 -15.13 14.10
N LEU A 65 5.78 -14.08 13.45
CA LEU A 65 4.69 -13.25 13.96
C LEU A 65 3.36 -14.02 13.85
N SER A 66 3.26 -15.19 14.48
CA SER A 66 2.04 -15.99 14.51
C SER A 66 1.10 -15.52 15.62
N GLY A 67 -0.22 -15.57 15.37
CA GLY A 67 -1.25 -15.24 16.35
C GLY A 67 -1.15 -13.81 16.91
N ASN A 68 -1.22 -13.70 18.24
CA ASN A 68 -1.36 -12.43 18.97
C ASN A 68 -0.23 -11.42 18.70
N LEU A 69 1.02 -11.86 18.51
CA LEU A 69 2.14 -10.96 18.20
C LEU A 69 1.95 -10.22 16.86
N GLY A 70 1.35 -10.88 15.88
CA GLY A 70 1.00 -10.26 14.60
C GLY A 70 -0.13 -9.23 14.74
N ILE A 71 -1.08 -9.47 15.64
CA ILE A 71 -2.18 -8.54 15.90
C ILE A 71 -1.66 -7.30 16.65
N VAL A 72 -0.84 -7.49 17.68
CA VAL A 72 -0.22 -6.39 18.46
C VAL A 72 0.59 -5.48 17.56
N THR A 73 1.36 -6.02 16.62
CA THR A 73 2.15 -5.22 15.68
C THR A 73 1.28 -4.40 14.72
N ILE A 74 0.18 -4.96 14.21
CA ILE A 74 -0.78 -4.21 13.37
C ILE A 74 -1.42 -3.07 14.17
N ILE A 75 -1.82 -3.33 15.42
CA ILE A 75 -2.39 -2.30 16.31
C ILE A 75 -1.38 -1.18 16.56
N LEU A 76 -0.12 -1.51 16.83
CA LEU A 76 0.94 -0.54 17.09
C LEU A 76 1.19 0.34 15.86
N ILE A 77 1.32 -0.25 14.67
CA ILE A 77 1.51 0.48 13.40
C ILE A 77 0.29 1.36 13.09
N SER A 78 -0.92 0.83 13.27
CA SER A 78 -2.17 1.59 13.07
C SER A 78 -2.26 2.77 14.04
N GLY A 79 -1.86 2.57 15.31
CA GLY A 79 -1.77 3.63 16.31
C GLY A 79 -0.78 4.72 15.94
N ILE A 80 0.41 4.36 15.45
CA ILE A 80 1.39 5.33 14.94
C ILE A 80 0.83 6.10 13.74
N ALA A 81 0.18 5.41 12.79
CA ALA A 81 -0.42 6.05 11.62
C ALA A 81 -1.52 7.05 12.01
N LEU A 82 -2.38 6.69 12.97
CA LEU A 82 -3.41 7.58 13.52
C LEU A 82 -2.78 8.77 14.26
N TYR A 83 -1.73 8.55 15.04
CA TYR A 83 -1.01 9.62 15.73
C TYR A 83 -0.40 10.62 14.73
N LEU A 84 0.27 10.12 13.69
CA LEU A 84 0.83 10.96 12.62
C LEU A 84 -0.27 11.73 11.90
N PHE A 85 -1.40 11.08 11.57
CA PHE A 85 -2.56 11.75 10.97
C PHE A 85 -3.14 12.85 11.87
N TYR A 86 -3.17 12.63 13.19
CA TYR A 86 -3.68 13.64 14.13
C TYR A 86 -2.77 14.87 14.22
N LYS A 87 -1.44 14.65 14.16
CA LYS A 87 -0.42 15.71 14.20
C LYS A 87 -0.35 16.52 12.89
N GLU A 88 -0.74 15.92 11.77
CA GLU A 88 -0.70 16.54 10.45
C GLU A 88 -1.63 17.77 10.36
N LYS A 89 -1.13 18.85 9.75
CA LYS A 89 -1.90 20.10 9.62
C LYS A 89 -2.88 20.01 8.46
N ASP A 90 -2.48 19.37 7.37
CA ASP A 90 -3.29 19.25 6.15
C ASP A 90 -4.11 17.96 6.11
N LYS A 91 -4.91 17.72 7.17
CA LYS A 91 -5.71 16.48 7.35
C LYS A 91 -6.61 16.16 6.15
N LYS A 92 -7.08 17.17 5.43
CA LYS A 92 -7.90 17.01 4.22
C LYS A 92 -7.15 16.26 3.11
N LEU A 93 -5.85 16.50 2.92
CA LEU A 93 -5.07 15.80 1.90
C LEU A 93 -4.91 14.30 2.21
N TRP A 94 -4.83 13.96 3.50
CA TRP A 94 -4.57 12.60 3.96
C TRP A 94 -5.84 11.79 4.25
N ALA A 95 -6.98 12.44 4.48
CA ALA A 95 -8.26 11.80 4.80
C ALA A 95 -8.71 10.75 3.76
N PRO A 96 -8.52 10.92 2.44
CA PRO A 96 -8.88 9.90 1.45
C PRO A 96 -8.15 8.56 1.62
N PHE A 97 -6.97 8.55 2.24
CA PHE A 97 -6.16 7.34 2.44
C PHE A 97 -6.59 6.55 3.67
N LEU A 98 -7.31 7.18 4.61
CA LEU A 98 -7.70 6.57 5.88
C LEU A 98 -8.55 5.28 5.69
N PRO A 99 -9.61 5.28 4.86
CA PRO A 99 -10.44 4.08 4.66
C PRO A 99 -9.65 2.88 4.15
N PHE A 100 -8.68 3.13 3.26
CA PHE A 100 -7.83 2.08 2.70
C PHE A 100 -6.86 1.51 3.76
N ILE A 101 -6.22 2.38 4.54
CA ILE A 101 -5.29 1.95 5.61
C ILE A 101 -6.04 1.16 6.69
N VAL A 102 -7.21 1.63 7.11
CA VAL A 102 -8.03 0.98 8.14
C VAL A 102 -8.48 -0.40 7.70
N THR A 103 -8.98 -0.54 6.47
CA THR A 103 -9.41 -1.84 5.93
C THR A 103 -8.26 -2.82 5.75
N CYS A 104 -7.07 -2.35 5.35
CA CYS A 104 -5.87 -3.19 5.34
C CYS A 104 -5.50 -3.69 6.75
N GLY A 105 -5.60 -2.83 7.76
CA GLY A 105 -5.40 -3.21 9.16
C GLY A 105 -6.41 -4.26 9.63
N ILE A 106 -7.70 -4.07 9.33
CA ILE A 106 -8.77 -5.01 9.67
C ILE A 106 -8.55 -6.36 8.99
N LEU A 107 -8.27 -6.38 7.68
CA LEU A 107 -7.99 -7.61 6.94
C LEU A 107 -6.74 -8.33 7.47
N GLY A 108 -5.71 -7.57 7.84
CA GLY A 108 -4.50 -8.10 8.47
C GLY A 108 -4.77 -8.78 9.82
N ILE A 109 -5.76 -8.29 10.58
CA ILE A 109 -6.19 -8.93 11.83
C ILE A 109 -7.07 -10.15 11.53
N LEU A 110 -8.05 -10.03 10.63
CA LEU A 110 -8.98 -11.11 10.29
C LEU A 110 -8.26 -12.35 9.74
N THR A 111 -7.21 -12.17 8.94
CA THR A 111 -6.40 -13.29 8.41
C THR A 111 -5.64 -14.06 9.50
N ARG A 112 -5.59 -13.55 10.74
CA ARG A 112 -4.89 -14.15 11.88
C ARG A 112 -5.83 -14.69 12.96
N ILE A 113 -7.13 -14.51 12.80
CA ILE A 113 -8.15 -15.09 13.68
C ILE A 113 -8.57 -16.43 13.07
N ASP A 114 -8.45 -17.52 13.84
CA ASP A 114 -8.64 -18.89 13.32
C ASP A 114 -9.96 -19.09 12.59
N ILE A 115 -11.05 -18.52 13.13
CA ILE A 115 -12.42 -18.57 12.57
C ILE A 115 -12.49 -18.00 11.15
N PHE A 116 -11.76 -16.92 10.86
CA PHE A 116 -11.77 -16.26 9.56
C PHE A 116 -10.59 -16.68 8.68
N SER A 117 -9.54 -17.26 9.27
CA SER A 117 -8.32 -17.63 8.55
C SER A 117 -8.57 -18.73 7.52
N GLU A 118 -9.43 -19.70 7.83
CA GLU A 118 -9.74 -20.81 6.92
C GLU A 118 -10.51 -20.30 5.69
N LEU A 119 -11.49 -19.42 5.92
CA LEU A 119 -12.25 -18.77 4.84
C LEU A 119 -11.37 -17.85 3.99
N LEU A 120 -10.51 -17.03 4.60
CA LEU A 120 -9.65 -16.06 3.92
C LEU A 120 -8.43 -16.69 3.24
N SER A 121 -7.97 -17.85 3.71
CA SER A 121 -6.83 -18.58 3.12
C SER A 121 -7.22 -19.45 1.92
N SER A 122 -8.52 -19.74 1.77
CA SER A 122 -9.10 -20.42 0.60
C SER A 122 -8.84 -19.63 -0.69
N LYS A 123 -8.83 -20.32 -1.84
CA LYS A 123 -8.63 -19.67 -3.15
C LYS A 123 -9.69 -18.60 -3.42
N GLU A 124 -10.95 -18.90 -3.09
CA GLU A 124 -12.07 -17.98 -3.26
C GLU A 124 -11.97 -16.78 -2.30
N GLY A 125 -11.58 -17.00 -1.05
CA GLY A 125 -11.35 -15.94 -0.07
C GLY A 125 -10.25 -14.98 -0.49
N LYS A 126 -9.13 -15.48 -1.03
CA LYS A 126 -8.05 -14.64 -1.57
C LYS A 126 -8.50 -13.76 -2.74
N ILE A 127 -9.32 -14.32 -3.63
CA ILE A 127 -9.90 -13.57 -4.76
C ILE A 127 -10.86 -12.51 -4.21
N GLY A 128 -11.74 -12.87 -3.27
CA GLY A 128 -12.67 -11.96 -2.62
C GLY A 128 -11.97 -10.77 -1.94
N VAL A 129 -10.91 -11.04 -1.17
CA VAL A 129 -10.08 -9.99 -0.55
C VAL A 129 -9.47 -9.08 -1.61
N GLY A 130 -8.94 -9.65 -2.70
CA GLY A 130 -8.39 -8.88 -3.82
C GLY A 130 -9.42 -7.96 -4.47
N VAL A 131 -10.64 -8.46 -4.72
CA VAL A 131 -11.74 -7.66 -5.29
C VAL A 131 -12.17 -6.54 -4.35
N ILE A 132 -12.32 -6.84 -3.05
CA ILE A 132 -12.67 -5.84 -2.03
C ILE A 132 -11.62 -4.73 -1.99
N LEU A 133 -10.33 -5.08 -1.95
CA LEU A 133 -9.23 -4.10 -2.00
C LEU A 133 -9.25 -3.28 -3.30
N GLY A 134 -9.54 -3.91 -4.44
CA GLY A 134 -9.69 -3.22 -5.73
C GLY A 134 -10.83 -2.20 -5.72
N ILE A 135 -12.00 -2.57 -5.21
CA ILE A 135 -13.15 -1.65 -5.06
C ILE A 135 -12.79 -0.50 -4.11
N LEU A 136 -12.08 -0.80 -3.02
CA LEU A 136 -11.63 0.21 -2.07
C LEU A 136 -10.65 1.21 -2.65
N LEU A 137 -9.75 0.78 -3.55
CA LEU A 137 -8.87 1.68 -4.29
C LEU A 137 -9.66 2.60 -5.23
N LEU A 138 -10.69 2.09 -5.89
CA LEU A 138 -11.58 2.92 -6.71
C LEU A 138 -12.33 3.95 -5.86
N LEU A 139 -12.84 3.52 -4.70
CA LEU A 139 -13.53 4.40 -3.75
C LEU A 139 -12.58 5.48 -3.20
N GLN A 140 -11.34 5.10 -2.86
CA GLN A 140 -10.29 6.03 -2.47
C GLN A 140 -10.02 7.07 -3.55
N TYR A 141 -9.93 6.66 -4.83
CA TYR A 141 -9.73 7.59 -5.94
C TYR A 141 -10.89 8.60 -6.06
N VAL A 142 -12.14 8.13 -5.94
CA VAL A 142 -13.32 9.02 -5.91
C VAL A 142 -13.22 10.02 -4.76
N PHE A 143 -12.80 9.56 -3.58
CA PHE A 143 -12.63 10.41 -2.42
C PHE A 143 -11.55 11.48 -2.63
N ILE A 144 -10.40 11.11 -3.21
CA ILE A 144 -9.33 12.05 -3.59
C ILE A 144 -9.87 13.10 -4.56
N TYR A 145 -10.62 12.69 -5.58
CA TYR A 145 -11.20 13.61 -6.55
C TYR A 145 -12.14 14.62 -5.90
N LEU A 146 -13.05 14.15 -5.03
CA LEU A 146 -13.98 15.03 -4.30
C LEU A 146 -13.23 16.02 -3.41
N THR A 147 -12.21 15.57 -2.68
CA THR A 147 -11.40 16.44 -1.82
C THR A 147 -10.59 17.45 -2.64
N SER A 148 -9.99 17.05 -3.76
CA SER A 148 -9.27 17.98 -4.65
C SER A 148 -10.18 19.07 -5.22
N LYS A 149 -11.44 18.74 -5.53
CA LYS A 149 -12.43 19.70 -6.02
C LYS A 149 -12.82 20.72 -4.96
N GLN A 150 -12.83 20.32 -3.69
CA GLN A 150 -13.08 21.23 -2.56
C GLN A 150 -11.89 22.13 -2.24
N LEU A 151 -10.66 21.70 -2.54
CA LEU A 151 -9.44 22.49 -2.32
C LEU A 151 -9.16 23.51 -3.43
N ASN A 152 -9.68 23.28 -4.65
CA ASN A 152 -9.59 24.19 -5.79
C ASN A 152 -10.75 25.22 -5.86
N LYS A 153 -11.65 25.22 -4.88
CA LYS A 153 -12.68 26.25 -4.70
C LYS A 153 -12.27 27.20 -3.59
#